data_AF-E3NU37-F1
#
_entry.id   AF-E3NU37-F1
#
_cell.length_a   1.000
_cell.length_b   1.000
_cell.length_c   1.000
_cell.angle_alpha   90.00
_cell.angle_beta   90.00
_cell.angle_gamma   90.00
#
_symmetry.space_group_name_H-M   'P 1'
#
loop_
_entity.id
_entity.type
_entity.pdbx_description
1 polymer ?
#
loop_
_entity_poly.entity_id
_entity_poly.type
_entity_poly.pdbx_seq_one_letter_code
_entity_poly.pdbx_strand_id
1 'polypeptide(L)'
;MRKMAEHVSAIFRTPIARFEINQQSDQLTMSIVKWLSTLQPSVVDLDIDTTDDITAPTLLFIMDNIKVTDHFSLDSKVISSDFEYHKAIDIPSVIFCHSQWITLQSILNSRSRVLVLGESNLTFWDINNFLKHWLNGSNPKLEYISIRRSMKGKAIEEDIEEAFQIITKDLEVREHEENEKRPMRIAISLHRPSSYSPPNDWCYDIVRDDGTIGTFHQTYFNRSDVPDFKFHYFYLHVWNKKV
;
A
#
# COMPACT_ATOMS: atom_id res chain seq x y z
N MET A 1 22.81 7.89 19.04
CA MET A 1 21.35 7.62 19.02
C MET A 1 20.94 6.41 19.87
N ARG A 2 21.43 5.17 19.63
CA ARG A 2 20.99 3.97 20.39
C ARG A 2 21.02 4.12 21.93
N LYS A 3 22.17 4.50 22.49
CA LYS A 3 22.33 4.74 23.94
C LYS A 3 21.37 5.80 24.50
N MET A 4 21.06 6.83 23.70
CA MET A 4 20.12 7.88 24.09
C MET A 4 18.70 7.33 24.13
N ALA A 5 18.29 6.57 23.12
CA ALA A 5 16.98 5.92 23.08
C ALA A 5 16.80 4.91 24.22
N GLU A 6 17.83 4.12 24.55
CA GLU A 6 17.83 3.22 25.71
C GLU A 6 17.67 3.99 27.02
N HIS A 7 18.42 5.08 27.19
CA HIS A 7 18.35 5.92 28.39
C HIS A 7 16.98 6.59 28.56
N VAL A 8 16.44 7.16 27.49
CA VAL A 8 15.09 7.76 27.47
C VAL A 8 14.04 6.70 27.79
N SER A 9 14.12 5.52 27.17
CA SER A 9 13.20 4.40 27.44
C SER A 9 13.28 3.94 28.90
N ALA A 10 14.47 3.91 29.50
CA ALA A 10 14.65 3.54 30.90
C ALA A 10 14.08 4.58 31.87
N ILE A 11 14.19 5.88 31.55
CA ILE A 11 13.64 6.98 32.37
C ILE A 11 12.11 7.00 32.30
N PHE A 12 11.56 7.07 31.09
CA PHE A 12 10.13 7.28 30.90
C PHE A 12 9.32 5.97 30.96
N ARG A 13 9.99 4.81 30.93
CA ARG A 13 9.36 3.46 30.94
C ARG A 13 8.24 3.33 29.91
N THR A 14 8.36 4.06 28.81
CA THR A 14 7.34 4.15 27.77
C THR A 14 7.92 3.52 26.51
N PRO A 15 7.22 2.57 25.87
CA PRO A 15 7.63 2.02 24.60
C PRO A 15 7.80 3.11 23.54
N ILE A 16 8.72 2.90 22.61
CA ILE A 16 8.88 3.77 21.45
C ILE A 16 7.63 3.61 20.59
N ALA A 17 6.80 4.64 20.51
CA ALA A 17 5.58 4.61 19.70
C ALA A 17 5.90 4.71 18.20
N ARG A 18 6.81 5.61 17.82
CA ARG A 18 7.22 5.83 16.43
C ARG A 18 8.71 5.66 16.27
N PHE A 19 9.11 4.94 15.23
CA PHE A 19 10.49 4.73 14.87
C PHE A 19 10.73 5.00 13.40
N GLU A 20 11.79 5.74 13.09
CA GLU A 20 12.11 6.18 11.75
C GLU A 20 13.60 5.91 11.46
N ILE A 21 13.86 5.24 10.33
CA ILE A 21 15.19 5.00 9.78
C ILE A 21 15.26 5.79 8.48
N ASN A 22 16.16 6.77 8.42
CA ASN A 22 16.30 7.62 7.24
C ASN A 22 17.67 7.44 6.61
N GLN A 23 17.67 7.19 5.30
CA GLN A 23 18.85 7.19 4.46
C GLN A 23 19.99 6.32 5.01
N GLN A 24 19.66 5.10 5.43
CA GLN A 24 20.64 4.11 5.89
C GLN A 24 20.84 3.02 4.84
N SER A 25 22.05 2.45 4.77
CA SER A 25 22.32 1.27 3.94
C SER A 25 21.61 0.03 4.48
N ASP A 26 21.41 -1.00 3.65
CA ASP A 26 20.78 -2.28 4.04
C ASP A 26 21.39 -2.87 5.32
N GLN A 27 22.73 -2.91 5.42
CA GLN A 27 23.42 -3.46 6.59
C GLN A 27 23.15 -2.66 7.86
N LEU A 28 23.11 -1.32 7.76
CA LEU A 28 22.82 -0.46 8.91
C LEU A 28 21.35 -0.55 9.30
N THR A 29 20.43 -0.57 8.33
CA THR A 29 19.00 -0.81 8.53
C THR A 29 18.77 -2.12 9.26
N MET A 30 19.32 -3.23 8.79
CA MET A 30 19.27 -4.53 9.47
C MET A 30 19.81 -4.45 10.91
N SER A 31 20.95 -3.79 11.12
CA SER A 31 21.54 -3.62 12.45
C SER A 31 20.65 -2.81 13.39
N ILE A 32 19.99 -1.76 12.89
CA ILE A 32 19.08 -0.90 13.65
C ILE A 32 17.80 -1.66 14.00
N VAL A 33 17.20 -2.35 13.05
CA VAL A 33 15.98 -3.15 13.23
C VAL A 33 16.22 -4.29 14.22
N LYS A 34 17.36 -4.99 14.13
CA LYS A 34 17.80 -5.98 15.13
C LYS A 34 17.86 -5.37 16.52
N TRP A 35 18.52 -4.23 16.67
CA TRP A 35 18.57 -3.54 17.96
C TRP A 35 17.18 -3.13 18.47
N LEU A 36 16.32 -2.57 17.61
CA LEU A 36 14.95 -2.20 18.00
C LEU A 36 14.16 -3.41 18.50
N SER A 37 14.27 -4.56 17.82
CA SER A 37 13.62 -5.81 18.24
C SER A 37 14.07 -6.32 19.61
N THR A 38 15.28 -5.93 20.08
CA THR A 38 15.73 -6.25 21.45
C THR A 38 15.12 -5.33 22.51
N LEU A 39 14.65 -4.14 22.12
CA LEU A 39 14.03 -3.19 23.04
C LEU A 39 12.54 -3.42 23.19
N GLN A 40 11.86 -3.74 22.09
CA GLN A 40 10.41 -3.95 22.08
C GLN A 40 9.98 -4.84 20.90
N PRO A 41 8.96 -5.69 21.10
CA PRO A 41 8.45 -6.57 20.05
C PRO A 41 7.51 -5.87 19.06
N SER A 42 7.06 -4.64 19.39
CA SER A 42 6.07 -3.92 18.59
C SER A 42 6.29 -2.42 18.60
N VAL A 43 5.82 -1.75 17.56
CA VAL A 43 5.82 -0.30 17.38
C VAL A 43 4.48 0.14 16.80
N VAL A 44 4.08 1.39 17.04
CA VAL A 44 2.85 1.95 16.45
C VAL A 44 3.11 2.31 15.00
N ASP A 45 4.14 3.12 14.78
CA ASP A 45 4.55 3.63 13.49
C ASP A 45 6.00 3.24 13.19
N LEU A 46 6.22 2.67 12.00
CA LEU A 46 7.55 2.37 11.48
C LEU A 46 7.71 3.03 10.10
N ASP A 47 8.69 3.91 9.96
CA ASP A 47 9.09 4.48 8.68
C ASP A 47 10.52 4.03 8.37
N ILE A 48 10.74 3.44 7.20
CA ILE A 48 12.07 3.03 6.74
C ILE A 48 12.30 3.62 5.35
N ASP A 49 13.27 4.51 5.27
CA ASP A 49 13.85 5.06 4.05
C ASP A 49 15.34 4.71 4.01
N THR A 50 15.81 4.19 2.89
CA THR A 50 17.17 3.67 2.72
C THR A 50 17.88 4.35 1.57
N THR A 51 19.20 4.55 1.70
CA THR A 51 20.03 5.05 0.58
C THR A 51 20.18 4.04 -0.54
N ASP A 52 20.20 2.76 -0.17
CA ASP A 52 20.43 1.63 -1.06
C ASP A 52 19.25 0.67 -1.00
N ASP A 53 19.05 -0.12 -2.05
CA ASP A 53 18.08 -1.19 -2.07
C ASP A 53 18.33 -2.19 -0.91
N ILE A 54 17.27 -2.72 -0.30
CA ILE A 54 17.36 -3.73 0.76
C ILE A 54 17.37 -5.15 0.21
N THR A 55 17.95 -6.08 0.97
CA THR A 55 17.90 -7.50 0.63
C THR A 55 16.60 -8.14 1.13
N ALA A 56 16.15 -9.22 0.47
CA ALA A 56 14.98 -9.97 0.93
C ALA A 56 15.11 -10.47 2.39
N PRO A 57 16.29 -10.95 2.86
CA PRO A 57 16.50 -11.23 4.28
C PRO A 57 16.27 -10.04 5.22
N THR A 58 16.67 -8.82 4.83
CA THR A 58 16.39 -7.62 5.62
C THR A 58 14.90 -7.32 5.70
N LEU A 59 14.21 -7.37 4.57
CA LEU A 59 12.76 -7.20 4.53
C LEU A 59 12.04 -8.23 5.38
N LEU A 60 12.35 -9.52 5.22
CA LEU A 60 11.76 -10.60 6.01
C LEU A 60 12.04 -10.42 7.50
N PHE A 61 13.25 -10.00 7.87
CA PHE A 61 13.58 -9.73 9.26
C PHE A 61 12.71 -8.61 9.84
N ILE A 62 12.52 -7.51 9.11
CA ILE A 62 11.62 -6.40 9.51
C ILE A 62 10.20 -6.93 9.72
N MET A 63 9.65 -7.60 8.71
CA MET A 63 8.26 -8.08 8.69
C MET A 63 7.97 -9.13 9.76
N ASP A 64 8.95 -9.98 10.09
CA ASP A 64 8.75 -11.11 11.01
C ASP A 64 9.13 -10.80 12.47
N ASN A 65 9.94 -9.75 12.74
CA ASN A 65 10.47 -9.46 14.09
C ASN A 65 9.93 -8.17 14.71
N ILE A 66 9.29 -7.29 13.93
CA ILE A 66 8.68 -6.07 14.46
C ILE A 66 7.20 -6.08 14.13
N LYS A 67 6.35 -6.22 15.15
CA LYS A 67 4.91 -6.04 14.98
C LYS A 67 4.58 -4.55 14.88
N VAL A 68 4.26 -4.09 13.68
CA VAL A 68 3.74 -2.73 13.46
C VAL A 68 2.22 -2.74 13.69
N THR A 69 1.75 -1.85 14.57
CA THR A 69 0.37 -1.90 15.07
C THR A 69 -0.58 -0.87 14.45
N ASP A 70 -0.05 0.15 13.75
CA ASP A 70 -0.86 1.09 12.98
C ASP A 70 -0.30 1.30 11.57
N HIS A 71 0.90 1.87 11.43
CA HIS A 71 1.41 2.32 10.14
C HIS A 71 2.84 1.86 9.84
N PHE A 72 3.02 1.25 8.66
CA PHE A 72 4.34 0.89 8.14
C PHE A 72 4.58 1.55 6.78
N SER A 73 5.65 2.35 6.67
CA SER A 73 6.15 2.91 5.43
C SER A 73 7.52 2.32 5.09
N LEU A 74 7.69 1.84 3.86
CA LEU A 74 8.97 1.37 3.33
C LEU A 74 9.25 2.03 1.97
N ASP A 75 10.27 2.88 1.96
CA ASP A 75 10.84 3.49 0.77
C ASP A 75 12.20 2.86 0.45
N SER A 76 12.13 1.66 -0.13
CA SER A 76 13.31 0.92 -0.59
C SER A 76 12.91 -0.13 -1.61
N LYS A 77 13.71 -0.34 -2.66
CA LYS A 77 13.54 -1.51 -3.52
C LYS A 77 14.14 -2.73 -2.86
N VAL A 78 13.66 -3.90 -3.26
CA VAL A 78 14.25 -5.18 -2.87
C VAL A 78 15.19 -5.64 -3.99
N ILE A 79 16.44 -5.97 -3.67
CA ILE A 79 17.52 -6.34 -4.63
C ILE A 79 17.17 -7.60 -5.45
N SER A 80 16.18 -8.39 -5.02
CA SER A 80 15.76 -9.61 -5.72
C SER A 80 14.50 -9.35 -6.55
N SER A 81 14.63 -9.37 -7.88
CA SER A 81 13.51 -9.21 -8.81
C SER A 81 12.48 -10.32 -8.73
N ASP A 82 12.91 -11.51 -8.28
CA ASP A 82 12.10 -12.73 -8.28
C ASP A 82 11.56 -13.04 -6.88
N PHE A 83 11.83 -12.16 -5.90
CA PHE A 83 11.32 -12.33 -4.55
C PHE A 83 9.84 -11.97 -4.50
N GLU A 84 9.04 -12.92 -4.01
CA GLU A 84 7.62 -12.72 -3.74
C GLU A 84 7.32 -12.95 -2.26
N TYR A 85 6.58 -12.02 -1.68
CA TYR A 85 6.02 -12.16 -0.35
C TYR A 85 4.60 -12.70 -0.48
N HIS A 86 4.36 -13.86 0.17
CA HIS A 86 3.08 -14.59 0.11
C HIS A 86 2.29 -14.58 1.43
N LYS A 87 2.84 -13.99 2.50
CA LYS A 87 2.12 -13.88 3.78
C LYS A 87 1.12 -12.72 3.71
N ALA A 88 0.05 -12.82 4.49
CA ALA A 88 -0.90 -11.74 4.64
C ALA A 88 -0.23 -10.47 5.20
N ILE A 89 -0.57 -9.30 4.66
CA ILE A 89 -0.19 -8.02 5.24
C ILE A 89 -1.17 -7.70 6.37
N ASP A 90 -0.76 -7.94 7.62
CA ASP A 90 -1.59 -7.70 8.83
C ASP A 90 -1.14 -6.43 9.57
N ILE A 91 -1.07 -5.31 8.82
CA ILE A 91 -0.75 -3.99 9.34
C ILE A 91 -1.88 -3.05 8.90
N PRO A 92 -2.51 -2.24 9.79
CA PRO A 92 -3.68 -1.45 9.42
C PRO A 92 -3.45 -0.50 8.23
N SER A 93 -2.27 0.12 8.16
CA SER A 93 -1.90 1.01 7.07
C SER A 93 -0.50 0.71 6.58
N VAL A 94 -0.35 0.49 5.27
CA VAL A 94 0.96 0.29 4.66
C VAL A 94 1.18 1.18 3.44
N ILE A 95 2.40 1.69 3.34
CA ILE A 95 2.91 2.39 2.17
C ILE A 95 4.21 1.71 1.75
N PHE A 96 4.22 1.13 0.56
CA PHE A 96 5.43 0.57 -0.05
C PHE A 96 5.70 1.35 -1.33
N CYS A 97 6.77 2.16 -1.37
CA CYS A 97 7.13 2.92 -2.57
C CYS A 97 7.57 2.00 -3.72
N HIS A 98 8.09 0.82 -3.38
CA HIS A 98 8.51 -0.24 -4.29
C HIS A 98 7.96 -1.59 -3.83
N SER A 99 6.90 -2.05 -4.48
CA SER A 99 6.10 -3.21 -4.08
C SER A 99 6.06 -4.32 -5.13
N GLN A 100 7.08 -4.42 -6.00
CA GLN A 100 7.18 -5.50 -7.00
C GLN A 100 7.05 -6.91 -6.39
N TRP A 101 7.47 -7.05 -5.13
CA TRP A 101 7.48 -8.29 -4.37
C TRP A 101 6.13 -8.61 -3.69
N ILE A 102 5.13 -7.72 -3.76
CA ILE A 102 3.79 -7.97 -3.24
C ILE A 102 2.95 -8.70 -4.30
N THR A 103 2.42 -9.86 -3.92
CA THR A 103 1.53 -10.65 -4.75
C THR A 103 0.05 -10.29 -4.51
N LEU A 104 -0.81 -10.57 -5.49
CA LEU A 104 -2.27 -10.48 -5.32
C LEU A 104 -2.74 -11.30 -4.11
N GLN A 105 -2.19 -12.50 -3.92
CA GLN A 105 -2.54 -13.37 -2.80
C GLN A 105 -2.29 -12.72 -1.44
N SER A 106 -1.18 -11.98 -1.28
CA SER A 106 -0.86 -11.26 -0.05
C SER A 106 -1.85 -10.12 0.23
N ILE A 107 -2.35 -9.47 -0.82
CA ILE A 107 -3.40 -8.45 -0.72
C ILE A 107 -4.73 -9.09 -0.35
N LEU A 108 -5.16 -10.14 -1.03
CA LEU A 108 -6.45 -10.80 -0.77
C LEU A 108 -6.57 -11.34 0.65
N ASN A 109 -5.45 -11.78 1.24
CA ASN A 109 -5.40 -12.25 2.62
C ASN A 109 -5.18 -11.14 3.66
N SER A 110 -4.91 -9.91 3.22
CA SER A 110 -4.66 -8.77 4.10
C SER A 110 -5.93 -8.33 4.84
N ARG A 111 -5.72 -7.83 6.06
CA ARG A 111 -6.74 -7.14 6.87
C ARG A 111 -6.46 -5.65 7.00
N SER A 112 -5.60 -5.11 6.14
CA SER A 112 -5.26 -3.69 6.08
C SER A 112 -6.49 -2.86 5.71
N ARG A 113 -6.53 -1.68 6.32
CA ARG A 113 -7.49 -0.61 6.03
C ARG A 113 -7.01 0.27 4.88
N VAL A 114 -5.70 0.52 4.82
CA VAL A 114 -5.06 1.34 3.80
C VAL A 114 -3.87 0.59 3.19
N LEU A 115 -3.86 0.48 1.87
CA LEU A 115 -2.78 -0.14 1.08
C LEU A 115 -2.32 0.83 -0.01
N VAL A 116 -1.06 1.26 0.04
CA VAL A 116 -0.46 2.09 -1.02
C VAL A 116 0.75 1.37 -1.57
N LEU A 117 0.62 0.94 -2.83
CA LEU A 117 1.55 0.04 -3.50
C LEU A 117 2.15 0.77 -4.71
N GLY A 118 3.38 1.25 -4.57
CA GLY A 118 4.17 1.89 -5.61
C GLY A 118 5.06 0.90 -6.37
N GLU A 119 5.30 1.15 -7.66
CA GLU A 119 6.05 0.23 -8.54
C GLU A 119 5.57 -1.22 -8.42
N SER A 120 4.25 -1.43 -8.41
CA SER A 120 3.67 -2.77 -8.32
C SER A 120 3.80 -3.54 -9.64
N ASN A 121 3.93 -4.86 -9.54
CA ASN A 121 3.87 -5.79 -10.67
C ASN A 121 2.43 -6.27 -10.98
N LEU A 122 1.42 -5.85 -10.20
CA LEU A 122 0.04 -6.25 -10.42
C LEU A 122 -0.44 -5.79 -11.80
N THR A 123 -1.04 -6.73 -12.52
CA THR A 123 -1.60 -6.51 -13.85
C THR A 123 -3.03 -5.98 -13.77
N PHE A 124 -3.58 -5.56 -14.92
CA PHE A 124 -5.00 -5.23 -15.03
C PHE A 124 -5.92 -6.41 -14.67
N TRP A 125 -5.47 -7.64 -14.98
CA TRP A 125 -6.16 -8.88 -14.61
C TRP A 125 -6.14 -9.10 -13.09
N ASP A 126 -5.00 -8.82 -12.43
CA ASP A 126 -4.92 -8.91 -10.97
C ASP A 126 -5.83 -7.90 -10.28
N ILE A 127 -5.94 -6.68 -10.83
CA ILE A 127 -6.88 -5.66 -10.34
C ILE A 127 -8.33 -6.12 -10.54
N ASN A 128 -8.69 -6.70 -11.70
CA ASN A 128 -10.03 -7.28 -11.91
C ASN A 128 -10.33 -8.38 -10.88
N ASN A 129 -9.39 -9.31 -10.70
CA ASN A 129 -9.54 -10.39 -9.73
C ASN A 129 -9.68 -9.86 -8.30
N PHE A 130 -8.87 -8.86 -7.94
CA PHE A 130 -9.00 -8.16 -6.66
C PHE A 130 -10.41 -7.59 -6.47
N LEU A 131 -10.96 -6.86 -7.45
CA LEU A 131 -12.30 -6.29 -7.36
C LEU A 131 -13.39 -7.36 -7.25
N LYS A 132 -13.28 -8.46 -8.01
CA LYS A 132 -14.19 -9.61 -7.90
C LYS A 132 -14.17 -10.24 -6.51
N HIS A 133 -12.98 -10.47 -5.96
CA HIS A 133 -12.83 -10.99 -4.60
C HIS A 133 -13.35 -10.02 -3.54
N TRP A 134 -13.10 -8.72 -3.72
CA TRP A 134 -13.65 -7.69 -2.86
C TRP A 134 -15.17 -7.63 -2.96
N LEU A 135 -15.81 -7.82 -4.12
CA LEU A 135 -17.27 -7.95 -4.18
C LEU A 135 -17.79 -9.19 -3.44
N ASN A 136 -17.00 -10.26 -3.37
CA ASN A 136 -17.40 -11.53 -2.75
C ASN A 136 -17.15 -11.67 -1.25
N GLY A 137 -16.52 -10.70 -0.57
CA GLY A 137 -16.21 -10.89 0.85
C GLY A 137 -14.86 -10.36 1.31
N SER A 138 -13.87 -10.39 0.42
CA SER A 138 -12.47 -10.18 0.79
C SER A 138 -12.18 -8.77 1.28
N ASN A 139 -11.12 -8.63 2.07
CA ASN A 139 -10.66 -7.36 2.63
C ASN A 139 -11.76 -6.52 3.32
N PRO A 140 -12.47 -7.06 4.31
CA PRO A 140 -13.65 -6.41 4.91
C PRO A 140 -13.35 -5.12 5.70
N LYS A 141 -12.07 -4.84 5.99
CA LYS A 141 -11.62 -3.62 6.67
C LYS A 141 -11.09 -2.55 5.72
N LEU A 142 -11.02 -2.85 4.43
CA LEU A 142 -10.43 -1.95 3.46
C LEU A 142 -11.25 -0.67 3.37
N GLU A 143 -10.56 0.46 3.47
CA GLU A 143 -11.09 1.80 3.19
C GLU A 143 -10.45 2.36 1.92
N TYR A 144 -9.19 2.02 1.65
CA TYR A 144 -8.46 2.55 0.51
C TYR A 144 -7.36 1.63 0.01
N ILE A 145 -7.28 1.47 -1.31
CA ILE A 145 -6.12 0.90 -1.98
C ILE A 145 -5.71 1.77 -3.18
N SER A 146 -4.40 2.02 -3.29
CA SER A 146 -3.77 2.68 -4.43
C SER A 146 -2.68 1.77 -4.99
N ILE A 147 -2.71 1.53 -6.29
CA ILE A 147 -1.72 0.73 -7.00
C ILE A 147 -1.13 1.60 -8.11
N ARG A 148 0.17 1.90 -8.01
CA ARG A 148 0.94 2.52 -9.09
C ARG A 148 1.80 1.45 -9.73
N ARG A 149 1.72 1.31 -11.05
CA ARG A 149 2.60 0.45 -11.84
C ARG A 149 3.26 1.22 -12.98
N SER A 150 4.44 0.75 -13.36
CA SER A 150 5.21 1.26 -14.49
C SER A 150 4.89 0.46 -15.75
N MET A 151 4.46 1.14 -16.82
CA MET A 151 4.21 0.58 -18.14
C MET A 151 5.32 1.02 -19.09
N LYS A 152 5.87 0.10 -19.88
CA LYS A 152 7.01 0.35 -20.77
C LYS A 152 6.80 -0.30 -22.13
N GLY A 153 7.25 0.39 -23.18
CA GLY A 153 7.33 -0.17 -24.52
C GLY A 153 6.17 0.23 -25.43
N LYS A 154 6.12 -0.40 -26.61
CA LYS A 154 5.30 0.07 -27.73
C LYS A 154 3.80 -0.22 -27.62
N ALA A 155 3.39 -1.15 -26.75
CA ALA A 155 1.99 -1.55 -26.60
C ALA A 155 1.21 -0.73 -25.56
N ILE A 156 1.78 0.36 -25.03
CA ILE A 156 1.17 1.16 -23.97
C ILE A 156 -0.21 1.72 -24.38
N GLU A 157 -0.39 2.14 -25.62
CA GLU A 157 -1.67 2.73 -26.06
C GLU A 157 -2.78 1.69 -26.10
N GLU A 158 -2.51 0.53 -26.73
CA GLU A 158 -3.43 -0.63 -26.75
C GLU A 158 -3.75 -1.09 -25.31
N ASP A 159 -2.73 -1.22 -24.46
CA ASP A 159 -2.89 -1.56 -23.05
C ASP A 159 -3.84 -0.59 -22.32
N ILE A 160 -3.77 0.71 -22.62
CA ILE A 160 -4.62 1.74 -21.99
C ILE A 160 -6.06 1.67 -22.48
N GLU A 161 -6.27 1.50 -23.79
CA GLU A 161 -7.60 1.39 -24.38
C GLU A 161 -8.34 0.17 -23.84
N GLU A 162 -7.64 -0.95 -23.65
CA GLU A 162 -8.22 -2.17 -23.11
C GLU A 162 -8.25 -2.21 -21.58
N ALA A 163 -7.43 -1.42 -20.87
CA ALA A 163 -7.31 -1.48 -19.42
C ALA A 163 -8.64 -1.39 -18.69
N PHE A 164 -9.51 -0.45 -19.08
CA PHE A 164 -10.82 -0.30 -18.46
C PHE A 164 -11.69 -1.53 -18.70
N GLN A 165 -11.68 -2.09 -19.91
CA GLN A 165 -12.45 -3.28 -20.26
C GLN A 165 -11.95 -4.52 -19.49
N ILE A 166 -10.64 -4.68 -19.36
CA ILE A 166 -10.02 -5.77 -18.60
C ILE A 166 -10.37 -5.66 -17.12
N ILE A 167 -10.18 -4.47 -16.52
CA ILE A 167 -10.41 -4.24 -15.09
C ILE A 167 -11.88 -4.41 -14.72
N THR A 168 -12.79 -4.01 -15.60
CA THR A 168 -14.24 -4.04 -15.36
C THR A 168 -14.94 -5.30 -15.87
N LYS A 169 -14.20 -6.24 -16.46
CA LYS A 169 -14.75 -7.47 -17.01
C LYS A 169 -15.56 -8.23 -15.97
N ASP A 170 -16.81 -8.56 -16.32
CA ASP A 170 -17.79 -9.26 -15.49
C ASP A 170 -18.17 -8.52 -14.18
N LEU A 171 -17.99 -7.19 -14.13
CA LEU A 171 -18.42 -6.35 -13.02
C LEU A 171 -19.64 -5.49 -13.41
N GLU A 172 -20.60 -5.33 -12.51
CA GLU A 172 -21.65 -4.33 -12.65
C GLU A 172 -21.10 -2.94 -12.26
N VAL A 173 -20.55 -2.24 -13.24
CA VAL A 173 -19.96 -0.91 -13.05
C VAL A 173 -20.95 0.20 -13.44
N ARG A 174 -20.96 1.27 -12.67
CA ARG A 174 -21.76 2.48 -12.94
C ARG A 174 -20.89 3.71 -12.83
N GLU A 175 -21.21 4.76 -13.57
CA GLU A 175 -20.57 6.06 -13.36
C GLU A 175 -20.88 6.56 -11.94
N HIS A 176 -19.88 7.11 -11.27
CA HIS A 176 -20.04 7.65 -9.93
C HIS A 176 -20.83 8.96 -10.00
N GLU A 177 -21.87 9.06 -9.17
CA GLU A 177 -22.57 10.31 -8.91
C GLU A 177 -22.08 10.87 -7.57
N GLU A 178 -21.75 12.17 -7.55
CA GLU A 178 -21.27 12.85 -6.36
C GLU A 178 -22.22 12.62 -5.18
N ASN A 179 -21.63 12.27 -4.04
CA ASN A 179 -22.38 11.95 -2.83
C ASN A 179 -21.77 12.63 -1.62
N GLU A 180 -22.51 13.52 -0.97
CA GLU A 180 -22.07 14.26 0.21
C GLU A 180 -21.66 13.34 1.39
N LYS A 181 -22.16 12.10 1.42
CA LYS A 181 -21.79 11.12 2.45
C LYS A 181 -20.49 10.40 2.17
N ARG A 182 -19.93 10.48 0.96
CA ARG A 182 -18.66 9.84 0.63
C ARG A 182 -17.54 10.56 1.40
N PRO A 183 -16.76 9.86 2.24
CA PRO A 183 -15.62 10.47 2.90
C PRO A 183 -14.61 10.96 1.86
N MET A 184 -14.26 12.24 1.91
CA MET A 184 -13.25 12.84 1.02
C MET A 184 -11.87 12.97 1.69
N ARG A 185 -11.70 12.34 2.87
CA ARG A 185 -10.43 12.26 3.58
C ARG A 185 -10.30 10.90 4.25
N ILE A 186 -9.25 10.16 3.88
CA ILE A 186 -8.92 8.86 4.45
C ILE A 186 -7.66 9.04 5.29
N ALA A 187 -7.73 8.85 6.60
CA ALA A 187 -6.56 8.95 7.48
C ALA A 187 -5.53 7.89 7.09
N ILE A 188 -4.26 8.30 6.90
CA ILE A 188 -3.18 7.37 6.59
C ILE A 188 -2.84 6.53 7.81
N SER A 189 -2.77 7.16 8.98
CA SER A 189 -2.51 6.51 10.27
C SER A 189 -3.51 7.05 11.29
N LEU A 190 -3.87 6.25 12.29
CA LEU A 190 -4.71 6.70 13.41
C LEU A 190 -4.00 7.76 14.27
N HIS A 191 -2.68 7.87 14.16
CA HIS A 191 -1.83 8.74 14.94
C HIS A 191 -1.19 9.88 14.12
N ARG A 192 -1.49 9.97 12.80
CA ARG A 192 -0.99 11.05 11.94
C ARG A 192 -2.13 11.93 11.42
N PRO A 193 -1.87 13.24 11.24
CA PRO A 193 -2.82 14.15 10.62
C PRO A 193 -2.89 14.00 9.08
N SER A 194 -2.03 13.16 8.49
CA SER A 194 -1.98 12.95 7.05
C SER A 194 -3.17 12.15 6.56
N SER A 195 -3.73 12.57 5.42
CA SER A 195 -4.89 11.92 4.81
C SER A 195 -4.76 11.88 3.30
N TYR A 196 -5.33 10.85 2.67
CA TYR A 196 -5.58 10.85 1.23
C TYR A 196 -6.92 11.50 0.92
N SER A 197 -6.97 12.25 -0.16
CA SER A 197 -8.22 12.75 -0.74
C SER A 197 -8.51 11.93 -2.00
N PRO A 198 -9.55 11.08 -1.99
CA PRO A 198 -9.87 10.29 -3.16
C PRO A 198 -10.40 11.22 -4.28
N PRO A 199 -10.19 10.88 -5.55
CA PRO A 199 -10.77 11.62 -6.67
C PRO A 199 -12.30 11.53 -6.63
N ASN A 200 -12.98 12.58 -7.09
CA ASN A 200 -14.44 12.59 -7.25
C ASN A 200 -14.87 12.58 -8.72
N ASP A 201 -14.04 13.14 -9.60
CA ASP A 201 -14.32 13.23 -11.03
C ASP A 201 -13.94 11.94 -11.76
N TRP A 202 -14.71 11.58 -12.79
CA TRP A 202 -14.49 10.40 -13.64
C TRP A 202 -14.23 9.11 -12.87
N CYS A 203 -14.99 8.92 -11.80
CA CYS A 203 -14.97 7.73 -10.98
C CYS A 203 -16.09 6.77 -11.37
N TYR A 204 -15.95 5.51 -10.96
CA TYR A 204 -16.94 4.48 -11.19
C TYR A 204 -17.24 3.72 -9.91
N ASP A 205 -18.48 3.34 -9.72
CA ASP A 205 -18.96 2.60 -8.57
C ASP A 205 -19.18 1.13 -8.90
N ILE A 206 -18.75 0.27 -7.98
CA ILE A 206 -19.19 -1.11 -7.83
C ILE A 206 -19.81 -1.28 -6.44
N VAL A 207 -20.84 -2.11 -6.33
CA VAL A 207 -21.61 -2.25 -5.09
C VAL A 207 -21.57 -3.70 -4.64
N ARG A 208 -21.14 -3.93 -3.40
CA ARG A 208 -21.17 -5.23 -2.75
C ARG A 208 -22.59 -5.56 -2.29
N ASP A 209 -22.91 -6.85 -2.16
CA ASP A 209 -24.22 -7.34 -1.67
C ASP A 209 -24.65 -6.76 -0.31
N ASP A 210 -23.70 -6.37 0.55
CA ASP A 210 -23.99 -5.73 1.84
C ASP A 210 -24.30 -4.22 1.74
N GLY A 211 -24.25 -3.66 0.53
CA GLY A 211 -24.47 -2.25 0.22
C GLY A 211 -23.24 -1.37 0.39
N THR A 212 -22.07 -1.94 0.68
CA THR A 212 -20.79 -1.22 0.67
C THR A 212 -20.41 -0.85 -0.77
N ILE A 213 -19.92 0.37 -0.95
CA ILE A 213 -19.61 0.94 -2.26
C ILE A 213 -18.10 1.01 -2.42
N GLY A 214 -17.61 0.51 -3.53
CA GLY A 214 -16.25 0.68 -3.99
C GLY A 214 -16.25 1.69 -5.13
N THR A 215 -15.76 2.90 -4.88
CA THR A 215 -15.58 3.92 -5.92
C THR A 215 -14.14 3.89 -6.39
N PHE A 216 -13.93 3.56 -7.66
CA PHE A 216 -12.59 3.45 -8.25
C PHE A 216 -12.36 4.44 -9.38
N HIS A 217 -11.08 4.72 -9.61
CA HIS A 217 -10.60 5.64 -10.63
C HIS A 217 -9.24 5.19 -11.17
N GLN A 218 -8.93 5.59 -12.40
CA GLN A 218 -7.66 5.27 -13.04
C GLN A 218 -7.07 6.49 -13.73
N THR A 219 -5.77 6.70 -13.56
CA THR A 219 -5.03 7.76 -14.26
C THR A 219 -3.76 7.25 -14.90
N TYR A 220 -3.32 7.96 -15.94
CA TYR A 220 -2.09 7.69 -16.66
C TYR A 220 -1.23 8.94 -16.73
N PHE A 221 0.04 8.81 -16.40
CA PHE A 221 1.00 9.91 -16.46
C PHE A 221 2.22 9.52 -17.29
N ASN A 222 2.61 10.37 -18.23
CA ASN A 222 3.84 10.20 -18.99
C ASN A 222 5.05 10.62 -18.15
N ARG A 223 6.19 9.96 -18.34
CA ARG A 223 7.48 10.51 -17.89
C ARG A 223 8.11 11.31 -19.02
N SER A 224 8.37 12.58 -18.77
CA SER A 224 8.98 13.48 -19.78
C SER A 224 10.40 13.07 -20.18
N ASP A 225 11.11 12.32 -19.35
CA ASP A 225 12.51 11.95 -19.51
C ASP A 225 12.74 10.53 -20.05
N VAL A 226 11.67 9.72 -20.16
CA VAL A 226 11.74 8.36 -20.72
C VAL A 226 10.64 8.21 -21.76
N PRO A 227 10.98 8.25 -23.07
CA PRO A 227 10.05 7.92 -24.13
C PRO A 227 9.43 6.53 -23.92
N ASP A 228 8.18 6.34 -24.34
CA ASP A 228 7.47 5.06 -24.24
C ASP A 228 7.38 4.50 -22.80
N PHE A 229 7.24 5.41 -21.82
CA PHE A 229 7.01 5.08 -20.42
C PHE A 229 5.77 5.82 -19.89
N LYS A 230 4.90 5.08 -19.21
CA LYS A 230 3.75 5.64 -18.49
C LYS A 230 3.61 5.04 -17.10
N PHE A 231 3.20 5.86 -16.15
CA PHE A 231 2.65 5.37 -14.89
C PHE A 231 1.16 5.15 -15.06
N HIS A 232 0.68 3.99 -14.65
CA HIS A 232 -0.73 3.73 -14.40
C HIS A 232 -0.97 3.77 -12.90
N TYR A 233 -2.01 4.49 -12.50
CA TYR A 233 -2.51 4.50 -11.14
C TYR A 233 -3.94 3.96 -11.14
N PHE A 234 -4.20 3.01 -10.25
CA PHE A 234 -5.52 2.54 -9.90
C PHE A 234 -5.81 2.89 -8.45
N TYR A 235 -7.00 3.43 -8.20
CA TYR A 235 -7.46 3.79 -6.86
C TYR A 235 -8.81 3.13 -6.61
N LEU A 236 -9.02 2.57 -5.43
CA LEU A 236 -10.33 2.15 -4.93
C LEU A 236 -10.53 2.74 -3.54
N HIS A 237 -11.62 3.49 -3.37
CA HIS A 237 -12.09 4.00 -2.10
C HIS A 237 -13.37 3.26 -1.69
N VAL A 238 -13.36 2.72 -0.48
CA VAL A 238 -14.45 1.90 0.06
C VAL A 238 -15.20 2.68 1.12
N TRP A 239 -16.52 2.80 0.96
CA TRP A 239 -17.38 3.59 1.84
C TRP A 239 -18.82 3.04 1.86
N ASN A 240 -19.67 3.58 2.73
CA ASN A 240 -21.07 3.16 2.84
C ASN A 240 -21.98 4.39 3.01
N LYS A 241 -23.20 4.34 2.45
CA LYS A 241 -24.22 5.40 2.57
C LYS A 241 -24.86 5.51 3.97
N LYS A 242 -24.68 4.49 4.81
CA LYS A 242 -25.31 4.36 6.14
C LYS A 242 -24.47 4.92 7.29
N VAL A 243 -23.21 5.27 7.03
CA VAL A 243 -22.28 5.85 8.03
C VAL A 243 -22.28 7.36 7.89
#